data_AF-A0AA39H618-F1
#
_entry.id   AF-A0AA39H618-F1
#
_cell.length_a   1.000
_cell.length_b   1.000
_cell.length_c   1.000
_cell.angle_alpha   90.00
_cell.angle_beta   90.00
_cell.angle_gamma   90.00
#
_symmetry.space_group_name_H-M   'P 1'
#
loop_
_entity.id
_entity.type
_entity.pdbx_description
1 polymer ?
#
loop_
_entity_poly.entity_id
_entity_poly.type
_entity_poly.pdbx_seq_one_letter_code
_entity_poly.pdbx_strand_id
1 'polypeptide(L)'
;MDLEIPEANHSLIDDEVDGKKNMIGVDYYITVAPTTVLFFTYLMLLFILSTKRSKFRSSFFTLTIAQSVVDIALFLFVQLWQRGRKYGYLEPFFIQHQTGFIPYFSFATTYYLKVVQYLGMFILTFNRFSTFCIRGSHEIVWNTTGIIVLTMLQWALPLLMLLFFAFSSYEISFQLINGQWRSNTHPFYVLWFGIVECIVGVLVLLISLFLNGFSIYQVRRQHSFSDEKAKRSYNLEIRFLLSSFAVFLFLSLDILFNVTQTTFTILHMDTAIKSMGTAWYMLAEFCCLSRPVSLLVTSTALRNEFRDMFCTPCRKAPMMKNLSVSRIEMTPTLF
;
A
#
# COMPACT_ATOMS: atom_id res chain seq x y z
N MET A 1 61.81 10.14 -2.55
CA MET A 1 61.60 8.69 -2.44
C MET A 1 60.17 8.50 -2.90
N ASP A 2 60.02 8.36 -4.21
CA ASP A 2 58.72 8.36 -4.87
C ASP A 2 58.10 6.97 -4.66
N LEU A 3 56.99 6.93 -3.93
CA LEU A 3 56.19 5.71 -3.78
C LEU A 3 55.39 5.54 -5.08
N GLU A 4 55.87 4.64 -5.94
CA GLU A 4 55.05 4.07 -7.01
C GLU A 4 53.85 3.36 -6.37
N ILE A 5 52.66 3.94 -6.56
CA ILE A 5 51.39 3.29 -6.26
C ILE A 5 51.17 2.27 -7.39
N PRO A 6 51.09 0.97 -7.10
CA PRO A 6 50.88 -0.03 -8.14
C PRO A 6 49.52 0.20 -8.81
N GLU A 7 49.54 0.32 -10.15
CA GLU A 7 48.33 0.37 -10.97
C GLU A 7 47.49 -0.88 -10.69
N ALA A 8 46.39 -0.68 -9.96
CA ALA A 8 45.44 -1.75 -9.71
C ALA A 8 44.85 -2.22 -11.05
N ASN A 9 44.95 -3.53 -11.32
CA ASN A 9 44.42 -4.21 -12.49
C ASN A 9 42.99 -3.76 -12.84
N HIS A 10 42.85 -2.88 -13.84
CA HIS A 10 41.57 -2.40 -14.34
C HIS A 10 40.66 -3.53 -14.86
N SER A 11 41.22 -4.66 -15.30
CA SER A 11 40.45 -5.79 -15.87
C SER A 11 39.60 -6.56 -14.87
N LEU A 12 39.99 -6.64 -13.59
CA LEU A 12 39.20 -7.32 -12.55
C LEU A 12 38.00 -6.49 -12.07
N ILE A 13 38.07 -5.16 -12.23
CA ILE A 13 36.99 -4.25 -11.84
C ILE A 13 35.84 -4.34 -12.85
N ASP A 14 36.14 -4.46 -14.14
CA ASP A 14 35.11 -4.50 -15.19
C ASP A 14 34.27 -5.79 -15.14
N ASP A 15 34.88 -6.95 -14.88
CA ASP A 15 34.15 -8.23 -14.75
C ASP A 15 33.23 -8.25 -13.51
N GLU A 16 33.64 -7.62 -12.40
CA GLU A 16 32.81 -7.52 -11.18
C GLU A 16 31.65 -6.52 -11.38
N VAL A 17 31.86 -5.47 -12.16
CA VAL A 17 30.84 -4.48 -12.53
C VAL A 17 29.80 -5.09 -13.46
N ASP A 18 30.20 -5.87 -14.46
CA ASP A 18 29.27 -6.50 -15.40
C ASP A 18 28.50 -7.68 -14.78
N GLY A 19 29.11 -8.45 -13.88
CA GLY A 19 28.40 -9.43 -13.05
C GLY A 19 27.32 -8.79 -12.17
N LYS A 20 27.60 -7.63 -11.57
CA LYS A 20 26.64 -6.88 -10.75
C LYS A 20 25.49 -6.31 -11.58
N LYS A 21 25.75 -5.78 -12.78
CA LYS A 21 24.69 -5.30 -13.70
C LYS A 21 23.71 -6.41 -14.07
N ASN A 22 24.21 -7.62 -14.34
CA ASN A 22 23.37 -8.75 -14.70
C ASN A 22 22.46 -9.21 -13.54
N MET A 23 22.96 -9.24 -12.29
CA MET A 23 22.13 -9.56 -11.11
C MET A 23 21.05 -8.51 -10.83
N ILE A 24 21.38 -7.23 -11.03
CA ILE A 24 20.45 -6.11 -10.88
C ILE A 24 19.27 -6.24 -11.87
N GLY A 25 19.56 -6.65 -13.11
CA GLY A 25 18.53 -6.91 -14.13
C GLY A 25 17.59 -8.05 -13.75
N VAL A 26 18.11 -9.18 -13.26
CA VAL A 26 17.29 -10.34 -12.87
C VAL A 26 16.38 -10.03 -11.68
N ASP A 27 16.89 -9.37 -10.63
CA ASP A 27 16.09 -8.92 -9.48
C ASP A 27 14.99 -7.95 -9.92
N TYR A 28 15.28 -7.05 -10.87
CA TYR A 28 14.29 -6.15 -11.44
C TYR A 28 13.15 -6.92 -12.11
N TYR A 29 13.44 -7.84 -13.03
CA TYR A 29 12.38 -8.58 -13.74
C TYR A 29 11.56 -9.50 -12.84
N ILE A 30 12.20 -10.19 -11.89
CA ILE A 30 11.51 -11.11 -10.97
C ILE A 30 10.55 -10.36 -10.06
N THR A 31 10.88 -9.12 -9.67
CA THR A 31 10.11 -8.40 -8.66
C THR A 31 9.18 -7.36 -9.26
N VAL A 32 9.64 -6.56 -10.22
CA VAL A 32 8.88 -5.44 -10.79
C VAL A 32 7.77 -5.94 -11.72
N ALA A 33 8.05 -6.95 -12.57
CA ALA A 33 7.05 -7.38 -13.55
C ALA A 33 5.80 -7.97 -12.87
N PRO A 34 5.90 -8.90 -11.89
CA PRO A 34 4.72 -9.42 -11.21
C PRO A 34 3.96 -8.34 -10.42
N THR A 35 4.67 -7.45 -9.71
CA THR A 35 4.01 -6.41 -8.91
C THR A 35 3.34 -5.35 -9.78
N THR A 36 3.89 -5.06 -10.97
CA THR A 36 3.26 -4.20 -11.98
C THR A 36 1.97 -4.82 -12.53
N VAL A 37 1.98 -6.13 -12.88
CA VAL A 37 0.77 -6.83 -13.34
C VAL A 37 -0.30 -6.86 -12.25
N LEU A 38 0.09 -7.11 -10.99
CA LEU A 38 -0.81 -7.04 -9.85
C LEU A 38 -1.35 -5.63 -9.62
N PHE A 39 -0.54 -4.59 -9.84
CA PHE A 39 -0.98 -3.20 -9.75
C PHE A 39 -2.02 -2.83 -10.82
N PHE A 40 -1.88 -3.28 -12.06
CA PHE A 40 -2.93 -3.10 -13.07
C PHE A 40 -4.21 -3.82 -12.67
N THR A 41 -4.10 -5.05 -12.15
CA THR A 41 -5.25 -5.80 -11.61
C THR A 41 -5.92 -5.03 -10.47
N TYR A 42 -5.13 -4.46 -9.57
CA TYR A 42 -5.57 -3.62 -8.46
C TYR A 42 -6.36 -2.39 -8.97
N LEU A 43 -5.85 -1.68 -9.97
CA LEU A 43 -6.53 -0.52 -10.56
C LEU A 43 -7.85 -0.93 -11.23
N MET A 44 -7.91 -2.07 -11.91
CA MET A 44 -9.15 -2.60 -12.48
C MET A 44 -10.20 -2.88 -11.41
N LEU A 45 -9.80 -3.45 -10.26
CA LEU A 45 -10.70 -3.69 -9.13
C LEU A 45 -11.25 -2.39 -8.56
N LEU A 46 -10.40 -1.37 -8.42
CA LEU A 46 -10.84 -0.04 -7.98
C LEU A 46 -11.80 0.63 -8.96
N PHE A 47 -11.54 0.47 -10.26
CA PHE A 47 -12.44 0.94 -11.30
C PHE A 47 -13.82 0.28 -11.19
N ILE A 48 -13.89 -1.04 -10.96
CA ILE A 48 -15.16 -1.74 -10.73
C ILE A 48 -15.88 -1.20 -9.50
N LEU A 49 -15.17 -1.10 -8.37
CA LEU A 49 -15.73 -0.59 -7.12
C LEU A 49 -16.26 0.84 -7.26
N SER A 50 -15.56 1.67 -8.04
CA SER A 50 -15.92 3.08 -8.26
C SER A 50 -17.06 3.27 -9.26
N THR A 51 -17.15 2.44 -10.29
CA THR A 51 -18.21 2.55 -11.32
C THR A 51 -19.51 1.85 -10.92
N LYS A 52 -19.43 0.75 -10.16
CA LYS A 52 -20.59 -0.03 -9.71
C LYS A 52 -21.01 0.32 -8.28
N ARG A 53 -20.90 1.61 -7.90
CA ARG A 53 -21.20 2.10 -6.53
C ARG A 53 -22.59 1.70 -6.03
N SER A 54 -23.59 1.58 -6.90
CA SER A 54 -24.94 1.13 -6.52
C SER A 54 -24.97 -0.29 -5.95
N LYS A 55 -24.09 -1.18 -6.43
CA LYS A 55 -23.94 -2.56 -5.94
C LYS A 55 -23.05 -2.65 -4.69
N PHE A 56 -22.16 -1.69 -4.49
CA PHE A 56 -21.12 -1.68 -3.45
C PHE A 56 -21.25 -0.50 -2.48
N ARG A 57 -22.47 -0.20 -2.01
CA ARG A 57 -22.77 1.00 -1.21
C ARG A 57 -22.32 0.95 0.26
N SER A 58 -21.63 -0.11 0.69
CA SER A 58 -21.18 -0.24 2.09
C SER A 58 -20.10 0.78 2.44
N SER A 59 -20.10 1.26 3.70
CA SER A 59 -19.02 2.10 4.24
C SER A 59 -17.66 1.42 4.13
N PHE A 60 -17.62 0.08 4.18
CA PHE A 60 -16.40 -0.71 3.99
C PHE A 60 -15.76 -0.52 2.61
N PHE A 61 -16.57 -0.53 1.53
CA PHE A 61 -16.06 -0.32 0.18
C PHE A 61 -15.62 1.12 -0.03
N THR A 62 -16.39 2.08 0.49
CA THR A 62 -16.03 3.50 0.43
C THR A 62 -14.70 3.75 1.13
N LEU A 63 -14.53 3.17 2.32
CA LEU A 63 -13.29 3.24 3.08
C LEU A 63 -12.14 2.54 2.35
N THR A 64 -12.38 1.37 1.74
CA THR A 64 -11.37 0.68 0.93
C THR A 64 -10.88 1.58 -0.20
N ILE A 65 -11.79 2.21 -0.95
CA ILE A 65 -11.42 3.15 -2.03
C ILE A 65 -10.60 4.32 -1.48
N ALA A 66 -10.98 4.88 -0.32
CA ALA A 66 -10.22 5.97 0.31
C ALA A 66 -8.81 5.52 0.72
N GLN A 67 -8.68 4.33 1.33
CA GLN A 67 -7.38 3.77 1.72
C GLN A 67 -6.50 3.41 0.51
N SER A 68 -7.10 3.08 -0.62
CA SER A 68 -6.36 2.79 -1.84
C SER A 68 -5.58 3.97 -2.38
N VAL A 69 -5.94 5.21 -2.04
CA VAL A 69 -5.14 6.38 -2.41
C VAL A 69 -3.76 6.33 -1.75
N VAL A 70 -3.70 5.93 -0.48
CA VAL A 70 -2.44 5.76 0.27
C VAL A 70 -1.60 4.66 -0.35
N ASP A 71 -2.23 3.53 -0.68
CA ASP A 71 -1.55 2.38 -1.30
C ASP A 71 -0.98 2.72 -2.67
N ILE A 72 -1.73 3.43 -3.51
CA ILE A 72 -1.24 3.88 -4.82
C ILE A 72 -0.08 4.85 -4.63
N ALA A 73 -0.19 5.82 -3.71
CA ALA A 73 0.88 6.77 -3.45
C ALA A 73 2.16 6.08 -2.97
N LEU A 74 2.06 5.17 -2.00
CA LEU A 74 3.20 4.40 -1.49
C LEU A 74 3.77 3.45 -2.55
N PHE A 75 2.92 2.75 -3.31
CA PHE A 75 3.36 1.87 -4.39
C PHE A 75 4.14 2.63 -5.47
N LEU A 76 3.60 3.74 -5.96
CA LEU A 76 4.28 4.58 -6.96
C LEU A 76 5.57 5.17 -6.42
N PHE A 77 5.57 5.60 -5.16
CA PHE A 77 6.79 6.10 -4.52
C PHE A 77 7.86 5.01 -4.39
N VAL A 78 7.50 3.79 -3.98
CA VAL A 78 8.46 2.68 -3.93
C VAL A 78 8.96 2.30 -5.32
N GLN A 79 8.05 2.15 -6.29
CA GLN A 79 8.34 1.65 -7.63
C GLN A 79 9.08 2.63 -8.53
N LEU A 80 8.73 3.91 -8.49
CA LEU A 80 9.33 4.93 -9.35
C LEU A 80 10.50 5.63 -8.66
N TRP A 81 10.37 5.90 -7.36
CA TRP A 81 11.36 6.70 -6.64
C TRP A 81 12.43 5.85 -5.97
N GLN A 82 12.04 4.97 -5.05
CA GLN A 82 13.01 4.18 -4.27
C GLN A 82 13.74 3.15 -5.15
N ARG A 83 13.03 2.51 -6.08
CA ARG A 83 13.67 1.63 -7.07
C ARG A 83 14.51 2.41 -8.08
N GLY A 84 14.12 3.63 -8.48
CA GLY A 84 14.96 4.49 -9.31
C GLY A 84 16.33 4.74 -8.69
N ARG A 85 16.37 4.88 -7.37
CA ARG A 85 17.62 4.96 -6.59
C ARG A 85 18.40 3.65 -6.53
N LYS A 86 17.71 2.52 -6.35
CA LYS A 86 18.33 1.18 -6.24
C LYS A 86 18.90 0.69 -7.57
N TYR A 87 18.17 0.87 -8.67
CA TYR A 87 18.53 0.36 -10.00
C TYR A 87 19.25 1.40 -10.87
N GLY A 88 19.35 2.66 -10.42
CA GLY A 88 20.12 3.70 -11.08
C GLY A 88 19.48 4.32 -12.32
N TYR A 89 18.25 3.97 -12.70
CA TYR A 89 17.62 4.55 -13.89
C TYR A 89 17.26 6.05 -13.76
N LEU A 90 17.34 6.61 -12.54
CA LEU A 90 17.24 8.06 -12.27
C LEU A 90 18.60 8.67 -11.85
N GLU A 91 19.72 8.02 -12.17
CA GLU A 91 21.05 8.46 -11.76
C GLU A 91 21.39 9.92 -12.11
N PRO A 92 21.17 10.43 -13.35
CA PRO A 92 21.47 11.83 -13.68
C PRO A 92 20.75 12.82 -12.78
N PHE A 93 19.51 12.49 -12.38
CA PHE A 93 18.71 13.32 -11.49
C PHE A 93 19.31 13.36 -10.08
N PHE A 94 19.76 12.22 -9.52
CA PHE A 94 20.37 12.16 -8.19
C PHE A 94 21.76 12.79 -8.13
N ILE A 95 22.53 12.74 -9.22
CA ILE A 95 23.81 13.47 -9.32
C ILE A 95 23.56 14.97 -9.22
N GLN A 96 22.58 15.48 -9.98
CA GLN A 96 22.27 16.92 -9.98
C GLN A 96 21.65 17.38 -8.64
N HIS A 97 20.92 16.51 -7.95
CA HIS A 97 20.17 16.84 -6.73
C HIS A 97 20.70 16.06 -5.52
N GLN A 98 22.02 15.98 -5.40
CA GLN A 98 22.68 15.20 -4.37
C GLN A 98 22.41 15.74 -2.96
N THR A 99 22.26 17.05 -2.81
CA THR A 99 21.99 17.74 -1.55
C THR A 99 20.71 18.57 -1.64
N GLY A 100 20.32 19.22 -0.54
CA GLY A 100 19.13 20.06 -0.51
C GLY A 100 17.83 19.26 -0.37
N PHE A 101 16.71 19.79 -0.85
CA PHE A 101 15.36 19.30 -0.54
C PHE A 101 15.10 17.83 -0.97
N ILE A 102 15.66 17.37 -2.08
CA ILE A 102 15.31 16.08 -2.68
C ILE A 102 15.70 14.88 -1.77
N PRO A 103 16.92 14.80 -1.21
CA PRO A 103 17.25 13.81 -0.19
C PRO A 103 16.31 13.81 1.02
N TYR A 104 15.94 14.99 1.55
CA TYR A 104 14.99 15.09 2.66
C TYR A 104 13.63 14.56 2.26
N PHE A 105 13.08 15.02 1.12
CA PHE A 105 11.80 14.57 0.61
C PHE A 105 11.80 13.05 0.44
N SER A 106 12.85 12.48 -0.15
CA SER A 106 12.98 11.04 -0.34
C SER A 106 13.02 10.26 0.98
N PHE A 107 13.74 10.75 1.98
CA PHE A 107 13.87 10.08 3.26
C PHE A 107 12.57 10.20 4.06
N ALA A 108 12.10 11.43 4.27
CA ALA A 108 10.89 11.76 5.03
C ALA A 108 9.64 11.08 4.48
N THR A 109 9.45 11.10 3.15
CA THR A 109 8.25 10.54 2.51
C THR A 109 8.13 9.03 2.70
N THR A 110 9.26 8.30 2.77
CA THR A 110 9.24 6.84 3.04
C THR A 110 8.60 6.54 4.38
N TYR A 111 9.11 7.15 5.46
CA TYR A 111 8.60 6.94 6.82
C TYR A 111 7.18 7.47 6.96
N TYR A 112 6.91 8.65 6.38
CA TYR A 112 5.60 9.28 6.38
C TYR A 112 4.52 8.37 5.78
N LEU A 113 4.70 7.90 4.54
CA LEU A 113 3.69 7.10 3.85
C LEU A 113 3.43 5.75 4.52
N LYS A 114 4.44 5.14 5.13
CA LYS A 114 4.24 3.91 5.93
C LYS A 114 3.38 4.15 7.16
N VAL A 115 3.64 5.22 7.91
CA VAL A 115 2.84 5.57 9.10
C VAL A 115 1.40 5.89 8.68
N VAL A 116 1.19 6.61 7.56
CA VAL A 116 -0.14 6.82 6.97
C VAL A 116 -0.80 5.47 6.65
N GLN A 117 -0.07 4.50 6.09
CA GLN A 117 -0.60 3.16 5.79
C GLN A 117 -1.00 2.38 7.05
N TYR A 118 -0.22 2.47 8.13
CA TYR A 118 -0.54 1.84 9.43
C TYR A 118 -1.81 2.45 10.04
N LEU A 119 -1.95 3.76 10.03
CA LEU A 119 -3.19 4.40 10.50
C LEU A 119 -4.40 3.95 9.65
N GLY A 120 -4.21 3.73 8.35
CA GLY A 120 -5.24 3.18 7.47
C GLY A 120 -5.72 1.78 7.87
N MET A 121 -4.81 0.93 8.34
CA MET A 121 -5.12 -0.41 8.89
C MET A 121 -5.96 -0.33 10.16
N PHE A 122 -5.60 0.59 11.06
CA PHE A 122 -6.38 0.85 12.26
C PHE A 122 -7.80 1.29 11.91
N ILE A 123 -7.97 2.25 11.00
CA ILE A 123 -9.29 2.74 10.58
C ILE A 123 -10.13 1.62 9.97
N LEU A 124 -9.54 0.78 9.10
CA LEU A 124 -10.24 -0.35 8.48
C LEU A 124 -10.69 -1.38 9.53
N THR A 125 -9.81 -1.73 10.47
CA THR A 125 -10.10 -2.68 11.53
C THR A 125 -11.17 -2.15 12.48
N PHE A 126 -11.07 -0.86 12.84
CA PHE A 126 -12.06 -0.19 13.69
C PHE A 126 -13.44 -0.11 13.00
N ASN A 127 -13.48 0.09 11.68
CA ASN A 127 -14.72 0.03 10.90
C ASN A 127 -15.40 -1.34 10.99
N ARG A 128 -14.64 -2.43 10.98
CA ARG A 128 -15.19 -3.79 11.13
C ARG A 128 -15.65 -4.06 12.57
N PHE A 129 -14.84 -3.68 13.55
CA PHE A 129 -15.18 -3.81 14.96
C PHE A 129 -16.48 -3.09 15.33
N SER A 130 -16.61 -1.83 14.89
CA SER A 130 -17.79 -1.02 15.18
C SER A 130 -19.06 -1.56 14.54
N THR A 131 -19.00 -2.28 13.41
CA THR A 131 -20.18 -2.96 12.83
C THR A 131 -20.80 -3.96 13.80
N PHE A 132 -19.97 -4.68 14.57
CA PHE A 132 -20.45 -5.69 15.51
C PHE A 132 -20.82 -5.11 16.88
N CYS A 133 -20.13 -4.06 17.32
CA CYS A 133 -20.27 -3.53 18.68
C CYS A 133 -21.20 -2.33 18.79
N ILE A 134 -21.34 -1.52 17.74
CA ILE A 134 -22.04 -0.23 17.75
C ILE A 134 -23.06 -0.19 16.61
N ARG A 135 -23.94 -1.19 16.53
CA ARG A 135 -24.90 -1.34 15.41
C ARG A 135 -25.80 -0.10 15.20
N GLY A 136 -26.20 0.58 16.26
CA GLY A 136 -27.08 1.75 16.19
C GLY A 136 -26.41 3.03 15.67
N SER A 137 -25.12 3.21 15.94
CA SER A 137 -24.38 4.44 15.58
C SER A 137 -23.35 4.23 14.48
N HIS A 138 -23.21 3.00 13.97
CA HIS A 138 -22.25 2.67 12.92
C HIS A 138 -22.44 3.52 11.68
N GLU A 139 -23.69 3.64 11.19
CA GLU A 139 -24.00 4.42 10.00
C GLU A 139 -23.76 5.92 10.20
N ILE A 140 -23.90 6.42 11.43
CA ILE A 140 -23.64 7.81 11.78
C ILE A 140 -22.14 8.10 11.75
N VAL A 141 -21.32 7.24 12.36
CA VAL A 141 -19.86 7.40 12.42
C VAL A 141 -19.22 7.20 11.05
N TRP A 142 -19.70 6.22 10.28
CA TRP A 142 -19.12 5.82 9.00
C TRP A 142 -19.87 6.37 7.79
N ASN A 143 -20.47 7.55 7.94
CA ASN A 143 -20.98 8.30 6.80
C ASN A 143 -19.81 8.85 5.94
N THR A 144 -20.13 9.38 4.76
CA THR A 144 -19.10 9.87 3.83
C THR A 144 -18.24 10.97 4.42
N THR A 145 -18.83 11.90 5.19
CA THR A 145 -18.12 12.99 5.86
C THR A 145 -17.13 12.46 6.90
N GLY A 146 -17.56 11.51 7.73
CA GLY A 146 -16.73 10.87 8.74
C GLY A 146 -15.55 10.12 8.13
N ILE A 147 -15.78 9.40 7.03
CA ILE A 147 -14.70 8.76 6.27
C ILE A 147 -13.69 9.80 5.75
N ILE A 148 -14.17 10.90 5.15
CA ILE A 148 -13.30 11.97 4.65
C ILE A 148 -12.48 12.59 5.79
N VAL A 149 -13.11 12.91 6.92
CA VAL A 149 -12.42 13.50 8.08
C VAL A 149 -11.36 12.55 8.63
N LEU A 150 -11.69 11.26 8.81
CA LEU A 150 -10.74 10.25 9.27
C LEU A 150 -9.58 10.07 8.29
N THR A 151 -9.85 10.07 6.98
CA THR A 151 -8.80 10.03 5.96
C THR A 151 -7.93 11.29 6.01
N MET A 152 -8.50 12.49 6.15
CA MET A 152 -7.70 13.71 6.30
C MET A 152 -6.83 13.67 7.55
N LEU A 153 -7.36 13.19 8.68
CA LEU A 153 -6.60 13.02 9.91
C LEU A 153 -5.48 12.00 9.76
N GLN A 154 -5.71 10.91 9.03
CA GLN A 154 -4.72 9.89 8.71
C GLN A 154 -3.52 10.47 7.94
N TRP A 155 -3.74 11.41 7.02
CA TRP A 155 -2.66 12.09 6.29
C TRP A 155 -2.01 13.19 7.14
N ALA A 156 -2.79 13.92 7.94
CA ALA A 156 -2.30 15.07 8.72
C ALA A 156 -1.44 14.65 9.91
N LEU A 157 -1.84 13.61 10.66
CA LEU A 157 -1.20 13.23 11.92
C LEU A 157 0.29 12.87 11.74
N PRO A 158 0.70 12.10 10.71
CA PRO A 158 2.12 11.78 10.51
C PRO A 158 2.97 12.98 10.08
N LEU A 159 2.39 14.11 9.67
CA LEU A 159 3.16 15.34 9.41
C LEU A 159 3.82 15.89 10.68
N LEU A 160 3.28 15.58 11.86
CA LEU A 160 3.92 15.93 13.14
C LEU A 160 5.30 15.28 13.30
N MET A 161 5.51 14.09 12.72
CA MET A 161 6.83 13.45 12.71
C MET A 161 7.81 14.20 11.81
N LEU A 162 7.32 14.80 10.72
CA LEU A 162 8.15 15.58 9.80
C LEU A 162 8.51 16.95 10.36
N LEU A 163 7.74 17.48 11.30
CA LEU A 163 8.06 18.71 12.00
C LEU A 163 9.43 18.64 12.68
N PHE A 164 9.86 17.46 13.14
CA PHE A 164 11.20 17.23 13.69
C PHE A 164 12.32 17.53 12.68
N PHE A 165 12.10 17.27 11.39
CA PHE A 165 13.07 17.62 10.35
C PHE A 165 13.17 19.13 10.12
N ALA A 166 12.06 19.86 10.27
CA ALA A 166 12.07 21.30 10.06
C ALA A 166 12.95 22.05 11.08
N PHE A 167 13.16 21.45 12.26
CA PHE A 167 14.00 22.01 13.32
C PHE A 167 15.41 21.40 13.41
N SER A 168 15.74 20.51 12.48
CA SER A 168 17.01 19.78 12.43
C SER A 168 18.04 20.57 11.61
N SER A 169 19.25 20.78 12.14
CA SER A 169 20.35 21.44 11.43
C SER A 169 21.23 20.49 10.59
N TYR A 170 20.92 19.20 10.54
CA TYR A 170 21.76 18.21 9.86
C TYR A 170 21.42 18.09 8.38
N GLU A 171 22.46 18.06 7.55
CA GLU A 171 22.34 17.86 6.10
C GLU A 171 22.06 16.39 5.74
N ILE A 172 21.06 16.16 4.90
CA ILE A 172 20.81 14.87 4.24
C ILE A 172 21.29 14.99 2.81
N SER A 173 22.11 14.05 2.37
CA SER A 173 22.60 13.97 0.99
C SER A 173 22.36 12.59 0.40
N PHE A 174 22.47 12.46 -0.91
CA PHE A 174 22.60 11.16 -1.56
C PHE A 174 24.08 10.81 -1.73
N GLN A 175 24.40 9.53 -1.54
CA GLN A 175 25.73 8.99 -1.81
C GLN A 175 25.58 7.70 -2.59
N LEU A 176 26.45 7.52 -3.58
CA LEU A 176 26.53 6.29 -4.35
C LEU A 176 27.33 5.26 -3.54
N ILE A 177 26.65 4.25 -3.02
CA ILE A 177 27.25 3.19 -2.21
C ILE A 177 26.99 1.86 -2.92
N ASN A 178 28.06 1.18 -3.35
CA ASN A 178 27.99 -0.09 -4.08
C ASN A 178 27.08 -0.03 -5.33
N GLY A 179 27.16 1.06 -6.10
CA GLY A 179 26.35 1.26 -7.30
C GLY A 179 24.88 1.59 -7.04
N GLN A 180 24.50 1.92 -5.80
CA GLN A 180 23.12 2.30 -5.44
C GLN A 180 23.08 3.67 -4.76
N TRP A 181 22.12 4.51 -5.15
CA TRP A 181 21.93 5.82 -4.53
C TRP A 181 21.25 5.69 -3.17
N ARG A 182 21.99 5.96 -2.10
CA ARG A 182 21.52 5.88 -0.72
C ARG A 182 21.45 7.26 -0.10
N SER A 183 20.43 7.50 0.73
CA SER A 183 20.38 8.68 1.58
C SER A 183 21.47 8.53 2.64
N ASN A 184 22.49 9.38 2.57
CA ASN A 184 23.44 9.58 3.65
C ASN A 184 22.87 10.62 4.62
N THR A 185 22.67 10.20 5.86
CA THR A 185 22.15 11.03 6.93
C THR A 185 22.80 10.61 8.23
N HIS A 186 22.75 11.49 9.24
CA HIS A 186 23.26 11.16 10.56
C HIS A 186 22.55 9.91 11.11
N PRO A 187 23.28 8.90 11.64
CA PRO A 187 22.70 7.63 12.12
C PRO A 187 21.56 7.81 13.12
N PHE A 188 21.64 8.88 13.92
CA PHE A 188 20.58 9.29 14.85
C PHE A 188 19.21 9.45 14.17
N TYR A 189 19.10 10.05 12.98
CA TYR A 189 17.82 10.21 12.30
C TYR A 189 17.26 8.88 11.80
N VAL A 190 18.12 8.04 11.21
CA VAL A 190 17.71 6.71 10.76
C VAL A 190 17.12 5.93 11.94
N LEU A 191 17.82 5.98 13.08
CA LEU A 191 17.39 5.31 14.29
C LEU A 191 16.11 5.92 14.88
N TRP A 192 16.04 7.24 15.01
CA TRP A 192 14.88 7.92 15.58
C TRP A 192 13.61 7.67 14.77
N PHE A 193 13.67 7.84 13.44
CA PHE A 193 12.53 7.57 12.57
C PHE A 193 12.15 6.09 12.57
N GLY A 194 13.14 5.19 12.55
CA GLY A 194 12.91 3.75 12.68
C GLY A 194 12.19 3.40 13.99
N ILE A 195 12.63 3.97 15.12
CA ILE A 195 12.00 3.76 16.43
C ILE A 195 10.56 4.29 16.45
N VAL A 196 10.32 5.52 16.00
CA VAL A 196 8.96 6.10 16.00
C VAL A 196 8.03 5.30 15.09
N GLU A 197 8.48 4.93 13.90
CA GLU A 197 7.74 4.04 12.99
C GLU A 197 7.41 2.70 13.67
N CYS A 198 8.38 2.08 14.33
CA CYS A 198 8.19 0.83 15.06
C CYS A 198 7.17 0.97 16.19
N ILE A 199 7.25 2.04 16.99
CA ILE A 199 6.31 2.29 18.09
C ILE A 199 4.89 2.43 17.55
N VAL A 200 4.69 3.27 16.53
CA VAL A 200 3.37 3.47 15.93
C VAL A 200 2.86 2.17 15.29
N GLY A 201 3.72 1.47 14.54
CA GLY A 201 3.39 0.20 13.91
C GLY A 201 2.96 -0.86 14.94
N VAL A 202 3.74 -1.07 16.00
CA VAL A 202 3.43 -2.06 17.05
C VAL A 202 2.15 -1.68 17.81
N LEU A 203 1.94 -0.41 18.13
CA LEU A 203 0.68 0.04 18.77
C LEU A 203 -0.53 -0.25 17.88
N VAL A 204 -0.46 0.11 16.60
CA VAL A 204 -1.50 -0.19 15.61
C VAL A 204 -1.73 -1.71 15.49
N LEU A 205 -0.66 -2.50 15.47
CA LEU A 205 -0.71 -3.96 15.38
C LEU A 205 -1.46 -4.56 16.58
N LEU A 206 -1.08 -4.18 17.80
CA LEU A 206 -1.68 -4.69 19.03
C LEU A 206 -3.16 -4.31 19.13
N ILE A 207 -3.49 -3.05 18.85
CA ILE A 207 -4.89 -2.57 18.85
C ILE A 207 -5.69 -3.31 17.78
N SER A 208 -5.16 -3.43 16.56
CA SER A 208 -5.87 -4.10 15.47
C SER A 208 -6.04 -5.60 15.71
N LEU A 209 -5.06 -6.25 16.35
CA LEU A 209 -5.15 -7.65 16.76
C LEU A 209 -6.29 -7.84 17.78
N PHE A 210 -6.35 -6.98 18.78
CA PHE A 210 -7.41 -6.99 19.78
C PHE A 210 -8.80 -6.79 19.14
N LEU A 211 -8.95 -5.76 18.30
CA LEU A 211 -10.21 -5.43 17.65
C LEU A 211 -10.68 -6.53 16.68
N ASN A 212 -9.78 -7.11 15.89
CA ASN A 212 -10.11 -8.24 15.01
C ASN A 212 -10.46 -9.49 15.81
N GLY A 213 -9.70 -9.82 16.86
CA GLY A 213 -9.99 -10.95 17.75
C GLY A 213 -11.36 -10.81 18.41
N PHE A 214 -11.70 -9.62 18.91
CA PHE A 214 -13.01 -9.34 19.49
C PHE A 214 -14.13 -9.43 18.45
N SER A 215 -13.90 -8.93 17.22
CA SER A 215 -14.87 -9.03 16.12
C SER A 215 -15.16 -10.49 15.77
N ILE A 216 -14.13 -11.34 15.68
CA ILE A 216 -14.27 -12.78 15.44
C ILE A 216 -15.05 -13.45 16.58
N TYR A 217 -14.74 -13.10 17.84
CA TYR A 217 -15.44 -13.60 19.00
C TYR A 217 -16.94 -13.24 18.98
N GLN A 218 -17.27 -11.98 18.70
CA GLN A 218 -18.65 -11.50 18.59
C GLN A 218 -19.43 -12.20 17.47
N VAL A 219 -18.80 -12.35 16.30
CA VAL A 219 -19.36 -13.08 15.17
C VAL A 219 -19.73 -14.51 15.57
N ARG A 220 -18.82 -15.23 16.24
CA ARG A 220 -19.08 -16.61 16.72
C ARG A 220 -20.24 -16.68 17.71
N ARG A 221 -20.34 -15.71 18.63
CA ARG A 221 -21.43 -15.65 19.61
C ARG A 221 -22.80 -15.41 18.96
N GLN A 222 -22.84 -14.69 17.85
CA GLN A 222 -24.07 -14.33 17.14
C GLN A 222 -24.58 -15.42 16.17
N HIS A 223 -23.97 -16.62 16.12
CA HIS A 223 -24.31 -17.67 15.15
C HIS A 223 -25.71 -18.30 15.31
N SER A 224 -26.50 -17.91 16.31
CA SER A 224 -27.85 -18.46 16.55
C SER A 224 -28.94 -17.62 15.87
N PHE A 225 -28.98 -17.62 14.53
CA PHE A 225 -30.07 -16.99 13.78
C PHE A 225 -30.87 -18.05 13.01
N SER A 226 -32.18 -18.10 13.26
CA SER A 226 -33.12 -18.97 12.56
C SER A 226 -33.60 -18.39 11.21
N ASP A 227 -33.32 -17.10 10.93
CA ASP A 227 -33.79 -16.40 9.72
C ASP A 227 -32.74 -16.44 8.58
N GLU A 228 -33.15 -16.85 7.38
CA GLU A 228 -32.31 -16.91 6.18
C GLU A 228 -31.76 -15.53 5.75
N LYS A 229 -32.54 -14.45 5.91
CA LYS A 229 -32.08 -13.10 5.56
C LYS A 229 -30.95 -12.65 6.48
N ALA A 230 -31.09 -12.90 7.77
CA ALA A 230 -30.06 -12.64 8.77
C ALA A 230 -28.79 -13.46 8.47
N LYS A 231 -28.94 -14.73 8.08
CA LYS A 231 -27.82 -15.60 7.69
C LYS A 231 -27.04 -15.06 6.48
N ARG A 232 -27.74 -14.53 5.47
CA ARG A 232 -27.08 -13.93 4.28
C ARG A 232 -26.28 -12.68 4.64
N SER A 233 -26.86 -11.77 5.44
CA SER A 233 -26.17 -10.57 5.90
C SER A 233 -24.95 -10.93 6.75
N TYR A 234 -25.09 -11.92 7.64
CA TYR A 234 -24.02 -12.43 8.48
C TYR A 234 -22.85 -13.00 7.66
N ASN A 235 -23.14 -13.84 6.66
CA ASN A 235 -22.11 -14.41 5.79
C ASN A 235 -21.33 -13.33 5.02
N LEU A 236 -22.00 -12.23 4.67
CA LEU A 236 -21.38 -11.10 4.00
C LEU A 236 -20.41 -10.37 4.95
N GLU A 237 -20.82 -10.10 6.19
CA GLU A 237 -19.96 -9.48 7.20
C GLU A 237 -18.74 -10.34 7.57
N ILE A 238 -18.88 -11.67 7.63
CA ILE A 238 -17.73 -12.58 7.81
C ILE A 238 -16.71 -12.41 6.69
N ARG A 239 -17.17 -12.31 5.43
CA ARG A 239 -16.26 -12.15 4.29
C ARG A 239 -15.50 -10.84 4.36
N PHE A 240 -16.14 -9.75 4.79
CA PHE A 240 -15.47 -8.48 5.02
C PHE A 240 -14.48 -8.53 6.19
N LEU A 241 -14.84 -9.22 7.27
CA LEU A 241 -13.93 -9.44 8.39
C LEU A 241 -12.71 -10.26 7.96
N LEU A 242 -12.90 -11.32 7.18
CA LEU A 242 -11.80 -12.13 6.63
C LEU A 242 -10.91 -11.32 5.70
N SER A 243 -11.50 -10.45 4.86
CA SER A 243 -10.74 -9.56 3.99
C SER A 243 -9.90 -8.57 4.79
N SER A 244 -10.48 -7.97 5.84
CA SER A 244 -9.76 -7.06 6.74
C SER A 244 -8.66 -7.79 7.51
N PHE A 245 -8.90 -9.03 7.91
CA PHE A 245 -7.93 -9.86 8.60
C PHE A 245 -6.76 -10.26 7.68
N ALA A 246 -7.01 -10.57 6.41
CA ALA A 246 -5.95 -10.84 5.44
C ALA A 246 -5.03 -9.62 5.27
N VAL A 247 -5.60 -8.43 5.12
CA VAL A 247 -4.84 -7.16 5.07
C VAL A 247 -4.04 -6.95 6.35
N PHE A 248 -4.64 -7.23 7.50
CA PHE A 248 -3.96 -7.19 8.79
C PHE A 248 -2.72 -8.08 8.82
N LEU A 249 -2.80 -9.31 8.31
CA LEU A 249 -1.66 -10.22 8.28
C LEU A 249 -0.51 -9.70 7.42
N PHE A 250 -0.80 -9.18 6.22
CA PHE A 250 0.24 -8.60 5.35
C PHE A 250 0.95 -7.42 6.02
N LEU A 251 0.18 -6.48 6.58
CA LEU A 251 0.77 -5.32 7.25
C LEU A 251 1.48 -5.69 8.55
N SER A 252 1.05 -6.75 9.23
CA SER A 252 1.78 -7.30 10.39
C SER A 252 3.18 -7.77 10.00
N LEU A 253 3.32 -8.42 8.84
CA LEU A 253 4.63 -8.83 8.33
C LEU A 253 5.52 -7.62 8.02
N ASP A 254 4.98 -6.54 7.43
CA ASP A 254 5.75 -5.31 7.20
C ASP A 254 6.20 -4.66 8.51
N ILE A 255 5.33 -4.56 9.51
CA ILE A 255 5.68 -4.01 10.83
C ILE A 255 6.77 -4.85 11.49
N LEU A 256 6.63 -6.18 11.48
CA LEU A 256 7.65 -7.10 12.02
C LEU A 256 8.97 -6.94 11.29
N PHE A 257 8.93 -6.81 9.96
CA PHE A 257 10.11 -6.57 9.13
C PHE A 257 10.83 -5.27 9.53
N ASN A 258 10.08 -4.18 9.75
CA ASN A 258 10.64 -2.89 10.15
C ASN A 258 11.21 -2.91 11.58
N VAL A 259 10.57 -3.64 12.50
CA VAL A 259 11.10 -3.89 13.85
C VAL A 259 12.43 -4.66 13.78
N THR A 260 12.48 -5.72 12.97
CA THR A 260 13.73 -6.49 12.77
C THR A 260 14.83 -5.63 12.13
N GLN A 261 14.51 -4.84 11.11
CA GLN A 261 15.47 -3.94 10.46
C GLN A 261 16.01 -2.88 11.44
N THR A 262 15.14 -2.30 12.26
CA THR A 262 15.54 -1.31 13.28
C THR A 262 16.41 -1.97 14.35
N THR A 263 16.08 -3.20 14.76
CA THR A 263 16.88 -3.98 15.71
C THR A 263 18.28 -4.26 15.17
N PHE A 264 18.40 -4.69 13.91
CA PHE A 264 19.70 -4.89 13.27
C PHE A 264 20.50 -3.60 13.11
N THR A 265 19.82 -2.47 12.92
CA THR A 265 20.45 -1.15 12.90
C THR A 265 21.05 -0.80 14.27
N ILE A 266 20.32 -1.06 15.36
CA ILE A 266 20.81 -0.87 16.74
C ILE A 266 21.99 -1.80 17.05
N LEU A 267 21.95 -3.03 16.56
CA LEU A 267 23.01 -4.04 16.76
C LEU A 267 24.17 -3.92 15.77
N HIS A 268 24.18 -2.91 14.90
CA HIS A 268 25.22 -2.68 13.87
C HIS A 268 25.46 -3.89 12.94
N MET A 269 24.39 -4.62 12.57
CA MET A 269 24.46 -5.81 11.70
C MET A 269 24.30 -5.45 10.21
N ASP A 270 25.30 -4.79 9.63
CA ASP A 270 25.23 -4.23 8.26
C ASP A 270 24.92 -5.25 7.15
N THR A 271 25.43 -6.48 7.27
CA THR A 271 25.18 -7.55 6.28
C THR A 271 23.72 -7.98 6.24
N ALA A 272 23.09 -8.09 7.41
CA ALA A 272 21.67 -8.42 7.53
C ALA A 272 20.78 -7.29 6.99
N ILE A 273 21.11 -6.03 7.32
CA ILE A 273 20.39 -4.85 6.82
C ILE A 273 20.44 -4.78 5.29
N LYS A 274 21.61 -5.05 4.69
CA LYS A 274 21.77 -5.09 3.22
C LYS A 274 20.87 -6.15 2.57
N SER A 275 20.81 -7.36 3.14
CA SER A 275 19.96 -8.44 2.64
C SER A 275 18.47 -8.09 2.74
N MET A 276 18.06 -7.54 3.88
CA MET A 276 16.68 -7.09 4.11
C MET A 276 16.25 -5.98 3.14
N GLY A 277 17.15 -5.07 2.77
CA GLY A 277 16.83 -3.98 1.86
C GLY A 277 16.15 -4.43 0.56
N THR A 278 16.52 -5.57 -0.02
CA THR A 278 15.87 -6.09 -1.24
C THR A 278 14.49 -6.70 -0.97
N ALA A 279 14.34 -7.48 0.11
CA ALA A 279 13.06 -8.07 0.49
C ALA A 279 12.01 -7.00 0.86
N TRP A 280 12.46 -5.88 1.41
CA TRP A 280 11.59 -4.76 1.80
C TRP A 280 10.75 -4.22 0.63
N TYR A 281 11.35 -4.02 -0.55
CA TYR A 281 10.62 -3.51 -1.72
C TYR A 281 9.44 -4.40 -2.10
N MET A 282 9.68 -5.71 -2.16
CA MET A 282 8.64 -6.68 -2.48
C MET A 282 7.54 -6.66 -1.40
N LEU A 283 7.93 -6.70 -0.13
CA LEU A 283 6.98 -6.71 0.97
C LEU A 283 6.11 -5.44 1.00
N ALA A 284 6.71 -4.26 0.82
CA ALA A 284 5.99 -3.00 0.77
C ALA A 284 4.99 -2.96 -0.40
N GLU A 285 5.40 -3.42 -1.59
CA GLU A 285 4.52 -3.51 -2.77
C GLU A 285 3.36 -4.48 -2.53
N PHE A 286 3.63 -5.68 -2.00
CA PHE A 286 2.57 -6.64 -1.66
C PHE A 286 1.59 -6.09 -0.62
N CYS A 287 2.09 -5.36 0.39
CA CYS A 287 1.24 -4.71 1.38
C CYS A 287 0.31 -3.68 0.76
N CYS A 288 0.81 -2.84 -0.15
CA CYS A 288 0.00 -1.88 -0.90
C CYS A 288 -1.08 -2.57 -1.75
N LEU A 289 -0.75 -3.71 -2.35
CA LEU A 289 -1.65 -4.44 -3.24
C LEU A 289 -2.65 -5.34 -2.49
N SER A 290 -2.42 -5.60 -1.20
CA SER A 290 -3.15 -6.60 -0.42
C SER A 290 -4.66 -6.32 -0.28
N ARG A 291 -5.09 -5.05 -0.21
CA ARG A 291 -6.50 -4.70 0.10
C ARG A 291 -7.49 -5.17 -0.98
N PRO A 292 -7.44 -4.73 -2.24
CA PRO A 292 -8.36 -5.20 -3.28
C PRO A 292 -8.16 -6.67 -3.62
N VAL A 293 -6.94 -7.21 -3.51
CA VAL A 293 -6.70 -8.66 -3.70
C VAL A 293 -7.44 -9.46 -2.64
N SER A 294 -7.37 -9.05 -1.37
CA SER A 294 -8.14 -9.68 -0.27
C SER A 294 -9.65 -9.58 -0.52
N LEU A 295 -10.12 -8.46 -1.07
CA LEU A 295 -11.53 -8.30 -1.47
C LEU A 295 -11.91 -9.22 -2.62
N LEU A 296 -11.05 -9.39 -3.61
CA LEU A 296 -11.29 -10.28 -4.74
C LEU A 296 -11.40 -11.74 -4.26
N VAL A 297 -10.55 -12.16 -3.32
CA VAL A 297 -10.58 -13.51 -2.74
C VAL A 297 -11.84 -13.74 -1.89
N THR A 298 -12.36 -12.73 -1.21
CA THR A 298 -13.50 -12.88 -0.29
C THR A 298 -14.86 -12.58 -0.92
N SER A 299 -14.94 -11.66 -1.88
CA SER A 299 -16.19 -11.20 -2.49
C SER A 299 -16.49 -11.91 -3.81
N THR A 300 -17.47 -12.83 -3.79
CA THR A 300 -18.00 -13.47 -5.01
C THR A 300 -18.59 -12.46 -6.00
N ALA A 301 -19.25 -11.42 -5.51
CA ALA A 301 -19.83 -10.39 -6.37
C ALA A 301 -18.76 -9.62 -7.14
N LEU A 302 -17.66 -9.26 -6.47
CA LEU A 302 -16.54 -8.57 -7.12
C LEU A 302 -15.85 -9.46 -8.15
N ARG A 303 -15.67 -10.76 -7.85
CA ARG A 303 -15.12 -11.73 -8.82
C ARG A 303 -15.97 -11.86 -10.08
N ASN A 304 -17.29 -11.87 -9.93
CA ASN A 304 -18.19 -11.98 -11.07
C ASN A 304 -18.08 -10.74 -11.96
N GLU A 305 -18.12 -9.53 -11.38
CA GLU A 305 -17.94 -8.28 -12.15
C GLU A 305 -16.55 -8.20 -12.79
N PHE A 306 -15.50 -8.65 -12.09
CA PHE A 306 -14.15 -8.71 -12.63
C PHE A 306 -14.08 -9.66 -13.82
N ARG A 307 -14.62 -10.88 -13.70
CA ARG A 307 -14.70 -11.85 -14.81
C ARG A 307 -15.51 -11.31 -15.98
N ASP A 308 -16.65 -10.68 -15.70
CA ASP A 308 -17.51 -10.09 -16.72
C ASP A 308 -16.76 -9.02 -17.51
N MET A 309 -15.87 -8.23 -16.88
CA MET A 309 -15.05 -7.24 -17.60
C MET A 309 -14.17 -7.88 -18.69
N PHE A 310 -13.63 -9.08 -18.46
CA PHE A 310 -12.83 -9.80 -19.46
C PHE A 310 -13.69 -10.60 -20.46
N CYS A 311 -14.89 -11.03 -20.07
CA CYS A 311 -15.77 -11.81 -20.95
C CYS A 311 -16.69 -10.93 -21.84
N THR A 312 -17.00 -9.70 -21.43
CA THR A 312 -17.92 -8.80 -22.16
C THR A 312 -17.37 -8.14 -23.45
N PRO A 313 -16.05 -7.95 -23.67
CA PRO A 313 -15.55 -7.44 -24.95
C PRO A 313 -16.01 -8.29 -26.14
N CYS A 314 -16.16 -9.61 -25.95
CA CYS A 314 -16.64 -10.52 -26.99
C CYS A 314 -18.16 -10.49 -27.24
N ARG A 315 -18.96 -9.85 -26.37
CA ARG A 315 -20.44 -9.92 -26.45
C ARG A 315 -21.10 -8.65 -27.00
N LYS A 316 -20.39 -7.52 -27.05
CA LYS A 316 -20.94 -6.24 -27.51
C LYS A 316 -20.63 -5.88 -28.97
N ALA A 317 -20.15 -6.83 -29.78
CA ALA A 317 -19.91 -6.62 -31.21
C ALA A 317 -21.17 -6.63 -32.12
N PRO A 318 -22.38 -7.05 -31.72
CA PRO A 318 -23.57 -6.85 -32.55
C PRO A 318 -24.71 -6.18 -31.77
N MET A 319 -24.62 -4.88 -31.51
CA MET A 319 -25.81 -4.11 -31.08
C MET A 319 -25.85 -2.67 -31.61
N MET A 320 -25.09 -2.37 -32.66
CA MET A 320 -25.18 -1.12 -33.43
C MET A 320 -26.05 -1.26 -34.71
N LYS A 321 -26.96 -2.25 -34.77
CA LYS A 321 -27.85 -2.44 -35.94
C LYS A 321 -29.31 -2.04 -35.77
N ASN A 322 -29.78 -1.70 -34.56
CA ASN A 322 -31.21 -1.46 -34.33
C ASN A 322 -31.55 -0.04 -33.81
N LEU A 323 -30.70 0.96 -34.06
CA LEU A 323 -30.99 2.36 -33.76
C LEU A 323 -31.55 3.15 -34.97
N SER A 324 -32.12 2.44 -35.95
CA SER A 324 -32.87 3.06 -37.04
C SER A 324 -34.36 2.73 -36.89
N VAL A 325 -35.14 3.77 -36.56
CA VAL A 325 -36.57 3.91 -36.88
C VAL A 325 -37.55 3.21 -35.93
N SER A 326 -37.73 3.75 -34.72
CA SER A 326 -39.06 3.85 -34.13
C SER A 326 -39.40 5.33 -33.97
N ARG A 327 -39.94 5.88 -35.04
CA ARG A 327 -40.44 7.26 -35.12
C ARG A 327 -41.69 7.36 -34.24
N ILE A 328 -41.53 8.14 -33.19
CA ILE A 328 -42.51 8.83 -32.33
C ILE A 328 -43.91 8.95 -32.98
N GLU A 329 -44.91 8.26 -32.42
CA GLU A 329 -46.31 8.69 -32.47
C GLU A 329 -46.58 9.50 -31.21
N MET A 330 -46.76 10.82 -31.37
CA MET A 330 -47.33 11.67 -30.34
C MET A 330 -48.86 11.61 -30.46
N THR A 331 -49.53 11.11 -29.44
CA THR A 331 -50.95 11.43 -29.19
C THR A 331 -51.05 12.56 -28.18
N PRO A 332 -51.86 13.60 -28.43
CA PRO A 332 -52.10 14.66 -27.46
C PRO A 332 -53.23 14.24 -26.52
N THR A 333 -52.99 14.27 -25.22
CA THR A 333 -54.05 14.20 -24.21
C THR A 333 -54.42 15.61 -23.75
N LEU A 334 -55.65 16.00 -24.07
CA LEU A 334 -56.42 17.03 -23.38
C LEU A 334 -57.13 16.37 -22.18
N PHE A 335 -57.08 17.08 -21.05
CA PHE A 335 -57.68 16.84 -19.72
C PHE A 335 -56.91 15.93 -18.75
#